data_AF-A0AAW1Q163-F1
#
_entry.id   AF-A0AAW1Q163-F1
#
_cell.length_a   1.000
_cell.length_b   1.000
_cell.length_c   1.000
_cell.angle_alpha   90.00
_cell.angle_beta   90.00
_cell.angle_gamma   90.00
#
_symmetry.space_group_name_H-M   'P 1'
#
loop_
_entity.id
_entity.type
_entity.pdbx_description
1 polymer ?
#
loop_
_entity_poly.entity_id
_entity_poly.type
_entity_poly.pdbx_seq_one_letter_code
_entity_poly.pdbx_strand_id
1 'polypeptide(L)'
;MEPDMLKDFALVNKSSQRDCLRCRRPRTTCLCESLPDCPLRSVGTVLILQHVFEAKRRMATVPLMNLVLRNSQVYRQRSFRVARRGKAAG
;
A
#
# COMPACT_ATOMS: atom_id res chain seq x y z
N MET A 1 -34.51 -22.12 5.03
CA MET A 1 -33.55 -21.44 5.94
C MET A 1 -32.19 -21.94 5.50
N GLU A 2 -31.51 -21.15 4.68
CA GLU A 2 -30.45 -21.57 3.75
C GLU A 2 -29.17 -22.04 4.46
N PRO A 3 -28.76 -23.32 4.32
CA PRO A 3 -27.54 -23.87 4.88
C PRO A 3 -26.28 -23.67 3.99
N ASP A 4 -26.37 -22.96 2.87
CA ASP A 4 -25.28 -22.89 1.88
C ASP A 4 -24.25 -21.77 2.07
N MET A 5 -24.56 -20.72 2.84
CA MET A 5 -23.60 -19.59 3.00
C MET A 5 -22.29 -19.98 3.70
N LEU A 6 -22.28 -21.00 4.55
CA LEU A 6 -21.07 -21.41 5.28
C LEU A 6 -20.07 -22.16 4.38
N LYS A 7 -20.56 -22.79 3.31
CA LYS A 7 -19.72 -23.53 2.35
C LYS A 7 -19.00 -22.59 1.39
N ASP A 8 -19.63 -21.47 1.06
CA ASP A 8 -19.03 -20.43 0.21
C ASP A 8 -17.77 -19.82 0.84
N PHE A 9 -17.81 -19.55 2.15
CA PHE A 9 -16.63 -19.08 2.90
C PHE A 9 -15.45 -20.06 2.81
N ALA A 10 -15.72 -21.36 2.92
CA ALA A 10 -14.67 -22.38 2.88
C ALA A 10 -14.04 -22.54 1.48
N LEU A 11 -14.83 -22.39 0.41
CA LEU A 11 -14.33 -22.46 -0.97
C LEU A 11 -13.55 -21.21 -1.38
N VAL A 12 -14.00 -20.02 -0.96
CA VAL A 12 -13.24 -18.75 -1.14
C VAL A 12 -11.87 -18.81 -0.46
N ASN A 13 -11.77 -19.50 0.67
CA ASN A 13 -10.53 -19.58 1.44
C ASN A 13 -9.59 -20.72 1.01
N LYS A 14 -9.97 -21.54 0.01
CA LYS A 14 -9.17 -22.67 -0.50
C LYS A 14 -8.10 -22.23 -1.50
N SER A 15 -7.46 -21.10 -1.27
CA SER A 15 -6.21 -20.78 -1.94
C SER A 15 -5.06 -21.15 -1.00
N SER A 16 -4.21 -22.11 -1.39
CA SER A 16 -3.02 -22.53 -0.63
C SER A 16 -1.99 -21.40 -0.41
N GLN A 17 -2.23 -20.24 -1.01
CA GLN A 17 -1.33 -19.11 -1.02
C GLN A 17 -1.57 -18.20 0.17
N ARG A 18 -0.65 -18.24 1.14
CA ARG A 18 -0.72 -17.46 2.40
C ARG A 18 -0.74 -15.95 2.17
N ASP A 19 -0.19 -15.48 1.06
CA ASP A 19 -0.09 -14.07 0.70
C ASP A 19 -0.97 -13.71 -0.50
N CYS A 20 -1.50 -12.49 -0.49
CA CYS A 20 -2.24 -11.91 -1.60
C CYS A 20 -1.34 -11.76 -2.82
N LEU A 21 -1.82 -12.19 -3.99
CA LEU A 21 -1.09 -12.04 -5.26
C LEU A 21 -0.89 -10.58 -5.68
N ARG A 22 -1.85 -9.70 -5.36
CA ARG A 22 -1.85 -8.29 -5.75
C ARG A 22 -0.90 -7.47 -4.88
N CYS A 23 -1.02 -7.55 -3.55
CA CYS A 23 -0.25 -6.68 -2.64
C CYS A 23 0.81 -7.41 -1.78
N ARG A 24 0.93 -8.73 -1.89
CA ARG A 24 1.90 -9.60 -1.17
C ARG A 24 1.77 -9.59 0.37
N ARG A 25 0.73 -8.98 0.93
CA ARG A 25 0.38 -9.11 2.36
C ARG A 25 -0.20 -10.48 2.68
N PRO A 26 -0.11 -10.95 3.94
CA PRO A 26 -0.93 -12.07 4.41
C PRO A 26 -2.39 -11.85 4.03
N ARG A 27 -3.08 -12.92 3.60
CA ARG A 27 -4.51 -12.81 3.23
C ARG A 27 -5.38 -12.29 4.37
N THR A 28 -5.10 -12.69 5.60
CA THR A 28 -5.82 -12.26 6.80
C THR A 28 -5.73 -10.76 7.10
N THR A 29 -4.74 -10.07 6.52
CA THR A 29 -4.54 -8.62 6.69
C THR A 29 -4.47 -7.89 5.35
N CYS A 30 -4.98 -8.53 4.30
CA CYS A 30 -5.05 -7.95 2.97
C CYS A 30 -6.07 -6.82 2.93
N LEU A 31 -5.75 -5.72 2.24
CA LEU A 31 -6.62 -4.56 2.09
C LEU A 31 -7.09 -4.35 0.64
N CYS A 32 -6.75 -5.27 -0.27
CA CYS A 32 -7.03 -5.12 -1.71
C CYS A 32 -8.50 -4.95 -2.06
N GLU A 33 -9.40 -5.55 -1.27
CA GLU A 33 -10.85 -5.46 -1.47
C GLU A 33 -11.39 -4.05 -1.22
N SER A 34 -10.68 -3.25 -0.42
CA SER A 34 -11.02 -1.86 -0.15
C SER A 34 -10.24 -0.87 -1.00
N LEU A 35 -9.32 -1.34 -1.86
CA LEU A 35 -8.60 -0.48 -2.77
C LEU A 35 -9.44 -0.22 -4.02
N PRO A 36 -9.33 0.98 -4.63
CA PRO A 36 -9.94 1.21 -5.93
C PRO A 36 -9.41 0.20 -6.97
N ASP A 37 -10.29 -0.18 -7.90
CA ASP A 37 -9.93 -1.06 -9.01
C ASP A 37 -8.97 -0.40 -9.99
N CYS A 38 -9.14 0.91 -10.16
CA CYS A 38 -8.31 1.73 -11.04
C CYS A 38 -7.43 2.69 -10.22
N PRO A 39 -6.13 2.81 -10.55
CA PRO A 39 -5.25 3.79 -9.91
C PRO A 39 -5.76 5.23 -10.09
N LEU A 40 -5.73 5.98 -9.01
CA LEU A 40 -6.07 7.39 -8.94
C LEU A 40 -5.09 8.20 -9.80
N ARG A 41 -5.63 9.10 -10.61
CA ARG A 41 -4.85 10.11 -11.33
C ARG A 41 -4.70 11.35 -10.44
N SER A 42 -3.47 11.75 -10.17
CA SER A 42 -3.15 13.03 -9.57
C SER A 42 -2.77 14.04 -10.66
N VAL A 43 -3.11 15.32 -10.46
CA VAL A 43 -2.66 16.41 -11.34
C VAL A 43 -1.14 16.55 -11.30
N GLY A 44 -0.53 16.34 -10.11
CA GLY A 44 0.91 16.38 -9.90
C GLY A 44 1.53 15.01 -9.63
N THR A 45 2.80 15.02 -9.22
CA THR A 45 3.53 13.83 -8.78
C THR A 45 3.49 13.70 -7.26
N VAL A 46 3.07 12.55 -6.76
CA VAL A 46 3.06 12.27 -5.32
C VAL A 46 4.44 11.78 -4.89
N LEU A 47 5.11 12.55 -4.02
CA LEU A 47 6.40 12.14 -3.44
C LEU A 47 6.16 11.42 -2.11
N ILE A 48 6.52 10.15 -2.06
CA ILE A 48 6.37 9.29 -0.88
C ILE A 48 7.73 9.18 -0.20
N LEU A 49 7.84 9.72 1.01
CA LEU A 49 9.03 9.60 1.84
C LEU A 49 8.87 8.37 2.74
N GLN A 50 9.66 7.33 2.49
CA GLN A 50 9.56 6.05 3.18
C GLN A 50 10.77 5.82 4.07
N HIS A 51 10.55 5.56 5.36
CA HIS A 51 11.63 5.17 6.26
C HIS A 51 12.15 3.77 5.91
N VAL A 52 13.47 3.55 5.91
CA VAL A 52 14.07 2.24 5.55
C VAL A 52 13.60 1.07 6.41
N PHE A 53 13.24 1.31 7.67
CA PHE A 53 12.66 0.28 8.55
C PHE A 53 11.21 -0.02 8.22
N GLU A 54 10.42 0.96 7.78
CA GLU A 54 9.05 0.73 7.34
C GLU A 54 9.05 -0.07 6.03
N ALA A 55 9.98 0.23 5.11
CA ALA A 55 10.14 -0.51 3.86
C ALA A 55 10.43 -2.01 4.04
N LYS A 56 11.00 -2.41 5.18
CA LYS A 56 11.28 -3.81 5.52
C LYS A 56 10.09 -4.52 6.17
N ARG A 57 9.02 -3.80 6.54
CA ARG A 57 7.84 -4.40 7.18
C ARG A 57 7.00 -5.11 6.13
N ARG A 58 6.53 -6.31 6.48
CA ARG A 58 5.55 -7.06 5.67
C ARG A 58 4.25 -6.29 5.42
N MET A 59 3.91 -5.37 6.34
CA MET A 59 2.74 -4.51 6.28
C MET A 59 3.04 -3.09 5.77
N ALA A 60 4.17 -2.88 5.07
CA ALA A 60 4.54 -1.58 4.54
C ALA A 60 3.43 -0.99 3.66
N THR A 61 3.15 0.30 3.82
CA THR A 61 2.03 1.00 3.16
C THR A 61 2.35 1.31 1.70
N VAL A 62 3.62 1.57 1.39
CA VAL A 62 4.05 1.93 0.03
C VAL A 62 3.65 0.89 -1.04
N PRO A 63 3.77 -0.44 -0.82
CA PRO A 63 3.21 -1.42 -1.73
C PRO A 63 1.72 -1.21 -2.08
N LEU A 64 0.88 -0.73 -1.16
CA LEU A 64 -0.52 -0.40 -1.49
C LEU A 64 -0.60 0.90 -2.28
N MET A 65 0.18 1.92 -1.89
CA MET A 65 0.20 3.21 -2.60
C MET A 65 0.58 3.03 -4.07
N ASN A 66 1.55 2.16 -4.37
CA ASN A 66 1.93 1.83 -5.74
C ASN A 66 0.83 1.12 -6.54
N LEU A 67 -0.16 0.50 -5.89
CA LEU A 67 -1.31 -0.10 -6.56
C LEU A 67 -2.41 0.91 -6.86
N VAL A 68 -2.44 2.04 -6.15
CA VAL A 68 -3.56 3.01 -6.23
C VAL A 68 -3.16 4.38 -6.74
N LEU A 69 -1.86 4.71 -6.84
CA LEU A 69 -1.39 5.98 -7.36
C LEU A 69 -0.75 5.78 -8.73
N ARG A 70 -1.23 6.52 -9.74
CA ARG A 70 -0.67 6.45 -11.10
C ARG A 70 0.65 7.19 -11.26
N ASN A 71 0.85 8.28 -10.52
CA ASN A 71 2.03 9.15 -10.63
C ASN A 71 2.64 9.40 -9.25
N SER A 72 3.41 8.43 -8.76
CA SER A 72 4.09 8.52 -7.47
C SER A 72 5.55 8.11 -7.56
N GLN A 73 6.40 8.75 -6.77
CA GLN A 73 7.82 8.42 -6.60
C GLN A 73 8.13 8.16 -5.14
N VAL A 74 8.92 7.13 -4.86
CA VAL A 74 9.27 6.72 -3.49
C VAL A 74 10.73 7.03 -3.22
N TYR A 75 10.98 7.86 -2.21
CA TYR A 75 12.33 8.09 -1.68
C TYR A 75 12.49 7.35 -0.36
N ARG A 76 13.60 6.63 -0.20
CA ARG A 76 13.87 5.82 0.99
C ARG A 76 15.06 6.34 1.75
N GLN A 77 14.87 6.74 3.00
CA GLN A 77 15.97 7.21 3.85
C GLN A 77 15.69 6.97 5.34
N ARG A 78 16.74 6.99 6.17
CA ARG A 78 16.59 6.96 7.63
C ARG A 78 16.11 8.30 8.20
N SER A 79 16.39 9.39 7.50
CA SER A 79 16.01 10.74 7.90
C SER A 79 15.88 11.61 6.66
N PHE A 80 14.80 12.39 6.59
CA PHE A 80 14.61 13.43 5.59
C PHE A 80 14.80 14.77 6.31
N ARG A 81 15.68 15.61 5.79
CA ARG A 81 15.91 16.95 6.33
C ARG A 81 15.18 17.95 5.45
N VAL A 82 14.35 18.77 6.06
CA VAL A 82 13.77 19.94 5.38
C VAL A 82 14.89 20.97 5.26
N ALA A 83 15.20 21.40 4.04
CA ALA A 83 16.08 22.55 3.86
C ALA A 83 15.41 23.76 4.51
N ARG A 84 16.05 24.35 5.52
CA ARG A 84 15.57 25.61 6.10
C ARG A 84 15.74 26.68 5.03
N ARG A 85 14.65 27.34 4.62
CA ARG A 85 14.75 28.55 3.79
C ARG A 85 15.64 29.53 4.54
N GLY A 86 16.78 29.90 3.95
CA GLY A 86 17.62 30.97 4.48
C GLY A 86 16.78 32.24 4.61
N LYS A 87 16.94 32.97 5.72
CA LYS A 87 16.38 34.31 5.87
C LYS A 87 16.94 35.14 4.72
N ALA A 88 16.10 35.69 3.85
CA ALA A 88 16.55 36.65 2.85
C ALA A 88 17.27 37.78 3.60
N ALA A 89 18.57 37.95 3.33
CA ALA A 89 19.30 39.13 3.77
C ALA A 89 18.71 40.31 3.00
N GLY A 90 17.97 41.16 3.72
CA GLY A 90 17.59 42.50 3.27
C GLY A 90 18.60 43.50 3.79
#